data_AF-A0A1Z4R5I4-F1
#
_entry.id   AF-A0A1Z4R5I4-F1
#
_cell.length_a   1.000
_cell.length_b   1.000
_cell.length_c   1.000
_cell.angle_alpha   90.00
_cell.angle_beta   90.00
_cell.angle_gamma   90.00
#
_symmetry.space_group_name_H-M   'P 1'
#
loop_
_entity.id
_entity.type
_entity.pdbx_description
1 polymer ?
#
loop_
_entity_poly.entity_id
_entity_poly.type
_entity_poly.pdbx_seq_one_letter_code
_entity_poly.pdbx_strand_id
1 'polypeptide(L)'
;MKAVWSLWTKPLRENKRSIWLSEKHHLLAWILSVETAKKHYPETVLFTDSYGARVLIDELGLEFTQVSTELDALENCDSRCWALGKVYTYSIQTQPFIHIDSDVFLWKPLPPEMNFAPLLAQNPEFFTVGNSWYAPESMESAISRINGWLPEEWIWQRNFSFLQTAYNCGIFGGHAVDFIRYYANLAIRFIENSSNQLAWLILHPDTERNILFEQYLLGCCIKYHQQQTKSPYKDIYIECLFSSLDDAFIPEKAARVGFTHLIADAKQNRKIAEHLENRVKRDYPKYYYQCEFRQKKLNCI
;
A
#
# COMPACT_ATOMS: atom_id res chain seq x y z
N MET A 1 -13.85 12.33 -2.63
CA MET A 1 -13.22 11.00 -2.77
C MET A 1 -13.61 10.16 -1.57
N LYS A 2 -13.83 8.87 -1.76
CA LYS A 2 -13.99 7.90 -0.67
C LYS A 2 -12.62 7.45 -0.15
N ALA A 3 -12.52 7.14 1.14
CA ALA A 3 -11.32 6.54 1.72
C ALA A 3 -11.42 5.01 1.65
N VAL A 4 -10.36 4.37 1.16
CA VAL A 4 -10.33 2.95 0.84
C VAL A 4 -9.19 2.29 1.61
N TRP A 5 -9.46 1.10 2.14
CA TRP A 5 -8.46 0.23 2.73
C TRP A 5 -8.51 -1.12 2.04
N SER A 6 -7.38 -1.83 2.07
CA SER A 6 -7.32 -3.21 1.58
C SER A 6 -6.58 -4.12 2.55
N LEU A 7 -7.12 -5.32 2.81
CA LEU A 7 -6.45 -6.35 3.59
C LEU A 7 -6.64 -7.72 2.95
N TRP A 8 -5.63 -8.18 2.21
CA TRP A 8 -5.52 -9.60 1.84
C TRP A 8 -4.76 -10.32 2.95
N THR A 9 -5.43 -11.22 3.66
CA THR A 9 -4.92 -11.83 4.89
C THR A 9 -4.04 -13.04 4.64
N LYS A 10 -4.13 -13.69 3.47
CA LYS A 10 -3.30 -14.86 3.14
C LYS A 10 -1.79 -14.60 3.35
N PRO A 11 -1.19 -13.50 2.84
CA PRO A 11 0.19 -13.14 3.15
C PRO A 11 0.53 -13.10 4.64
N LEU A 12 -0.36 -12.55 5.46
CA LEU A 12 -0.14 -12.43 6.91
C LEU A 12 -0.27 -13.77 7.63
N ARG A 13 -1.14 -14.65 7.13
CA ARG A 13 -1.40 -15.97 7.72
C ARG A 13 -0.32 -16.99 7.36
N GLU A 14 0.22 -16.91 6.14
CA GLU A 14 1.26 -17.83 5.67
C GLU A 14 2.68 -17.36 6.01
N ASN A 15 2.89 -16.05 6.20
CA ASN A 15 4.18 -15.53 6.59
C ASN A 15 4.47 -15.81 8.08
N LYS A 16 5.49 -16.64 8.33
CA LYS A 16 5.90 -17.03 9.68
C LYS A 16 6.53 -15.89 10.49
N ARG A 17 6.93 -14.79 9.85
CA ARG A 17 7.50 -13.61 10.52
C ARG A 17 6.54 -12.43 10.37
N SER A 18 5.93 -12.04 11.48
CA SER A 18 5.12 -10.81 11.55
C SER A 18 6.01 -9.59 11.35
N ILE A 19 5.58 -8.66 10.49
CA ILE A 19 6.19 -7.33 10.35
C ILE A 19 5.87 -6.41 11.54
N TRP A 20 4.85 -6.74 12.33
CA TRP A 20 4.47 -6.05 13.56
C TRP A 20 5.05 -6.74 14.79
N LEU A 21 5.33 -5.95 15.84
CA LEU A 21 5.79 -6.45 17.14
C LEU A 21 4.88 -7.55 17.70
N SER A 22 3.57 -7.44 17.47
CA SER A 22 2.61 -8.53 17.68
C SER A 22 1.34 -8.31 16.87
N GLU A 23 0.49 -9.34 16.76
CA GLU A 23 -0.83 -9.23 16.11
C GLU A 23 -1.70 -8.14 16.77
N LYS A 24 -1.59 -7.94 18.09
CA LYS A 24 -2.21 -6.81 18.80
C LYS A 24 -1.88 -5.48 18.13
N HIS A 25 -0.60 -5.20 17.94
CA HIS A 25 -0.14 -3.92 17.39
C HIS A 25 -0.62 -3.72 15.94
N HIS A 26 -0.70 -4.79 15.17
CA HIS A 26 -1.30 -4.74 13.84
C HIS A 26 -2.78 -4.32 13.90
N LEU A 27 -3.59 -4.93 14.78
CA LEU A 27 -5.00 -4.58 14.93
C LEU A 27 -5.20 -3.17 15.51
N LEU A 28 -4.33 -2.74 16.44
CA LEU A 28 -4.35 -1.38 16.97
C LEU A 28 -4.02 -0.33 15.90
N ALA A 29 -3.13 -0.65 14.96
CA ALA A 29 -2.85 0.22 13.82
C ALA A 29 -4.08 0.36 12.91
N TRP A 30 -4.77 -0.75 12.60
CA TRP A 30 -6.05 -0.71 11.88
C TRP A 30 -7.08 0.20 12.53
N ILE A 31 -7.28 0.04 13.86
CA ILE A 31 -8.21 0.91 14.62
C ILE A 31 -7.82 2.37 14.44
N LEU A 32 -6.54 2.70 14.64
CA LEU A 32 -6.10 4.08 14.61
C LEU A 32 -6.15 4.68 13.19
N SER A 33 -5.81 3.90 12.16
CA SER A 33 -5.88 4.31 10.76
C SER A 33 -7.31 4.66 10.35
N VAL A 34 -8.25 3.75 10.60
CA VAL A 34 -9.67 3.92 10.24
C VAL A 34 -10.29 5.07 11.03
N GLU A 35 -10.14 5.09 12.35
CA GLU A 35 -10.82 6.08 13.20
C GLU A 35 -10.24 7.50 13.08
N THR A 36 -8.97 7.65 12.69
CA THR A 36 -8.42 8.98 12.39
C THR A 36 -8.89 9.50 11.03
N ALA A 37 -8.91 8.65 10.00
CA ALA A 37 -9.39 9.02 8.67
C ALA A 37 -10.91 9.29 8.61
N LYS A 38 -11.74 8.51 9.33
CA LYS A 38 -13.22 8.68 9.39
C LYS A 38 -13.67 10.06 9.83
N LYS A 39 -12.84 10.81 10.56
CA LYS A 39 -13.12 12.20 10.98
C LYS A 39 -13.16 13.17 9.80
N HIS A 40 -12.52 12.79 8.68
CA HIS A 40 -12.29 13.64 7.52
C HIS A 40 -12.95 13.08 6.25
N TYR A 41 -13.15 11.77 6.18
CA TYR A 41 -13.75 11.06 5.05
C TYR A 41 -14.98 10.27 5.51
N PRO A 42 -16.20 10.75 5.21
CA PRO A 42 -17.42 10.09 5.68
C PRO A 42 -17.71 8.77 4.96
N GLU A 43 -17.23 8.60 3.72
CA GLU A 43 -17.35 7.36 2.96
C GLU A 43 -16.07 6.54 3.10
N THR A 44 -16.17 5.40 3.79
CA THR A 44 -15.08 4.48 4.07
C THR A 44 -15.36 3.09 3.54
N VAL A 45 -14.43 2.55 2.75
CA VAL A 45 -14.61 1.26 2.08
C VAL A 45 -13.46 0.33 2.43
N LEU A 46 -13.78 -0.88 2.88
CA LEU A 46 -12.82 -1.96 3.08
C LEU A 46 -12.94 -2.99 1.97
N PHE A 47 -11.83 -3.29 1.29
CA PHE A 47 -11.67 -4.48 0.46
C PHE A 47 -10.84 -5.50 1.22
N THR A 48 -11.37 -6.69 1.45
CA THR A 48 -10.67 -7.72 2.21
C THR A 48 -11.06 -9.11 1.70
N ASP A 49 -10.51 -10.16 2.30
CA ASP A 49 -11.00 -11.53 2.13
C ASP A 49 -11.95 -11.88 3.30
N SER A 50 -12.66 -13.00 3.18
CA SER A 50 -13.62 -13.45 4.19
C SER A 50 -13.02 -13.56 5.60
N TYR A 51 -11.74 -13.93 5.71
CA TYR A 51 -11.05 -13.99 7.00
C TYR A 51 -10.78 -12.59 7.57
N GLY A 52 -10.34 -11.64 6.74
CA GLY A 52 -10.12 -10.27 7.16
C GLY A 52 -11.40 -9.54 7.54
N ALA A 53 -12.51 -9.80 6.83
CA ALA A 53 -13.83 -9.30 7.22
C ALA A 53 -14.23 -9.81 8.61
N ARG A 54 -14.07 -11.11 8.88
CA ARG A 54 -14.33 -11.69 10.20
C ARG A 54 -13.51 -11.02 11.30
N VAL A 55 -12.21 -10.82 11.07
CA VAL A 55 -11.32 -10.24 12.08
C VAL A 55 -11.60 -8.76 12.31
N LEU A 56 -11.70 -7.96 11.25
CA LEU A 56 -11.82 -6.50 11.36
C LEU A 56 -13.25 -6.04 11.70
N ILE A 57 -14.26 -6.74 11.17
CA ILE A 57 -15.67 -6.34 11.31
C ILE A 57 -16.33 -7.12 12.44
N ASP A 58 -16.38 -8.44 12.36
CA ASP A 58 -17.17 -9.23 13.33
C ASP A 58 -16.51 -9.30 14.71
N GLU A 59 -15.19 -9.51 14.76
CA GLU A 59 -14.45 -9.68 16.01
C GLU A 59 -14.02 -8.33 16.61
N LEU A 60 -13.48 -7.42 15.79
CA LEU A 60 -12.98 -6.13 16.26
C LEU A 60 -14.06 -5.04 16.25
N GLY A 61 -15.11 -5.17 15.45
CA GLY A 61 -16.23 -4.23 15.40
C GLY A 61 -15.96 -2.95 14.60
N LEU A 62 -14.94 -2.91 13.74
CA LEU A 62 -14.65 -1.71 12.95
C LEU A 62 -15.80 -1.39 11.99
N GLU A 63 -16.20 -0.13 11.97
CA GLU A 63 -17.32 0.33 11.15
C GLU A 63 -16.80 1.00 9.87
N PHE A 64 -17.14 0.40 8.72
CA PHE A 64 -16.98 0.96 7.38
C PHE A 64 -18.35 1.23 6.76
N THR A 65 -18.45 2.22 5.88
CA THR A 65 -19.71 2.44 5.12
C THR A 65 -19.95 1.32 4.11
N GLN A 66 -18.89 0.67 3.62
CA GLN A 66 -18.98 -0.50 2.76
C GLN A 66 -17.84 -1.49 3.08
N VAL A 67 -18.16 -2.78 3.07
CA VAL A 67 -17.19 -3.87 3.16
C VAL A 67 -17.38 -4.78 1.95
N SER A 68 -16.29 -5.17 1.32
CA SER A 68 -16.25 -6.05 0.17
C SER A 68 -15.25 -7.18 0.43
N THR A 69 -15.68 -8.42 0.16
CA THR A 69 -14.82 -9.62 0.28
C THR A 69 -14.18 -10.04 -1.06
N GLU A 70 -14.10 -9.12 -2.03
CA GLU A 70 -13.58 -9.40 -3.39
C GLU A 70 -12.13 -9.94 -3.40
N LEU A 71 -11.36 -9.76 -2.32
CA LEU A 71 -10.00 -10.34 -2.24
C LEU A 71 -9.99 -11.85 -1.99
N ASP A 72 -11.16 -12.48 -1.75
CA ASP A 72 -11.31 -13.95 -1.83
C ASP A 72 -10.91 -14.48 -3.21
N ALA A 73 -11.03 -13.66 -4.26
CA ALA A 73 -10.56 -14.00 -5.61
C ALA A 73 -9.06 -14.32 -5.67
N LEU A 74 -8.28 -13.82 -4.70
CA LEU A 74 -6.83 -14.01 -4.63
C LEU A 74 -6.42 -15.27 -3.85
N GLU A 75 -7.35 -16.10 -3.39
CA GLU A 75 -7.06 -17.27 -2.54
C GLU A 75 -6.00 -18.21 -3.15
N ASN A 76 -5.96 -18.35 -4.48
CA ASN A 76 -5.00 -19.21 -5.17
C ASN A 76 -3.71 -18.51 -5.58
N CYS A 77 -3.56 -17.20 -5.33
CA CYS A 77 -2.38 -16.43 -5.71
C CYS A 77 -1.23 -16.62 -4.70
N ASP A 78 0.01 -16.33 -5.14
CA ASP A 78 1.22 -16.44 -4.32
C ASP A 78 1.22 -15.41 -3.18
N SER A 79 1.20 -15.90 -1.95
CA SER A 79 1.13 -15.08 -0.72
C SER A 79 2.37 -14.20 -0.49
N ARG A 80 3.48 -14.44 -1.21
CA ARG A 80 4.66 -13.56 -1.20
C ARG A 80 4.41 -12.23 -1.89
N CYS A 81 3.39 -12.15 -2.75
CA CYS A 81 2.99 -10.94 -3.47
C CYS A 81 1.94 -10.15 -2.68
N TRP A 82 2.23 -9.78 -1.43
CA TRP A 82 1.29 -9.07 -0.56
C TRP A 82 0.70 -7.79 -1.15
N ALA A 83 1.41 -7.11 -2.06
CA ALA A 83 0.89 -5.92 -2.76
C ALA A 83 -0.27 -6.25 -3.71
N LEU A 84 -0.47 -7.52 -4.10
CA LEU A 84 -1.54 -7.95 -5.00
C LEU A 84 -2.92 -7.54 -4.49
N GLY A 85 -3.17 -7.65 -3.17
CA GLY A 85 -4.44 -7.21 -2.58
C GLY A 85 -4.70 -5.71 -2.77
N LYS A 86 -3.65 -4.89 -2.72
CA LYS A 86 -3.74 -3.44 -2.93
C LYS A 86 -3.97 -3.12 -4.41
N VAL A 87 -3.14 -3.65 -5.31
CA VAL A 87 -3.29 -3.37 -6.76
C VAL A 87 -4.58 -3.96 -7.33
N TYR A 88 -5.06 -5.10 -6.82
CA TYR A 88 -6.40 -5.60 -7.14
C TYR A 88 -7.49 -4.62 -6.67
N THR A 89 -7.36 -4.10 -5.45
CA THR A 89 -8.28 -3.06 -4.95
C THR A 89 -8.26 -1.82 -5.84
N TYR A 90 -7.09 -1.39 -6.34
CA TYR A 90 -6.97 -0.25 -7.26
C TYR A 90 -7.65 -0.52 -8.62
N SER A 91 -7.52 -1.73 -9.17
CA SER A 91 -8.01 -2.08 -10.51
C SER A 91 -9.54 -2.11 -10.63
N ILE A 92 -10.23 -2.34 -9.50
CA ILE A 92 -11.69 -2.42 -9.42
C ILE A 92 -12.37 -1.11 -8.97
N GLN A 93 -11.61 -0.05 -8.69
CA GLN A 93 -12.22 1.24 -8.36
C GLN A 93 -12.90 1.85 -9.59
N THR A 94 -14.07 2.45 -9.40
CA THR A 94 -14.87 3.08 -10.46
C THR A 94 -15.10 4.58 -10.24
N GLN A 95 -14.62 5.12 -9.11
CA GLN A 95 -14.80 6.51 -8.71
C GLN A 95 -13.54 7.03 -8.00
N PRO A 96 -13.32 8.36 -7.96
CA PRO A 96 -12.18 8.95 -7.27
C PRO A 96 -12.07 8.51 -5.81
N PHE A 97 -10.88 8.05 -5.43
CA PHE A 97 -10.63 7.45 -4.13
C PHE A 97 -9.25 7.83 -3.60
N ILE A 98 -9.07 7.64 -2.29
CA ILE A 98 -7.78 7.59 -1.63
C ILE A 98 -7.67 6.26 -0.90
N HIS A 99 -6.71 5.44 -1.30
CA HIS A 99 -6.27 4.31 -0.51
C HIS A 99 -5.32 4.78 0.59
N ILE A 100 -5.50 4.20 1.78
CA ILE A 100 -4.73 4.51 2.99
C ILE A 100 -4.21 3.19 3.55
N ASP A 101 -2.90 3.09 3.75
CA ASP A 101 -2.31 1.92 4.39
C ASP A 101 -2.75 1.83 5.87
N SER A 102 -2.86 0.61 6.40
CA SER A 102 -3.33 0.36 7.77
C SER A 102 -2.40 0.88 8.87
N ASP A 103 -1.17 1.25 8.52
CA ASP A 103 -0.15 1.86 9.35
C ASP A 103 -0.01 3.38 9.13
N VAL A 104 -0.93 3.96 8.37
CA VAL A 104 -1.05 5.41 8.16
C VAL A 104 -2.20 5.98 9.01
N PHE A 105 -1.92 7.07 9.73
CA PHE A 105 -2.86 7.78 10.58
C PHE A 105 -3.03 9.23 10.11
N LEU A 106 -4.28 9.60 9.80
CA LEU A 106 -4.64 10.94 9.30
C LEU A 106 -5.25 11.79 10.41
N TRP A 107 -4.43 12.55 11.11
CA TRP A 107 -4.86 13.46 12.17
C TRP A 107 -5.60 14.70 11.64
N LYS A 108 -5.33 15.08 10.38
CA LYS A 108 -5.98 16.17 9.63
C LYS A 108 -6.43 15.64 8.26
N PRO A 109 -7.38 16.32 7.58
CA PRO A 109 -7.67 16.01 6.18
C PRO A 109 -6.42 16.27 5.32
N LEU A 110 -6.37 15.65 4.14
CA LEU A 110 -5.31 16.00 3.19
C LEU A 110 -5.45 17.45 2.72
N PRO A 111 -4.34 18.09 2.32
CA PRO A 111 -4.36 19.44 1.75
C PRO A 111 -5.35 19.55 0.56
N PRO A 112 -6.07 20.68 0.41
CA PRO A 112 -7.07 20.86 -0.63
C PRO A 112 -6.57 20.60 -2.06
N GLU A 113 -5.30 20.90 -2.35
CA GLU A 113 -4.65 20.65 -3.64
C GLU A 113 -4.63 19.16 -4.04
N MET A 114 -4.55 18.25 -3.05
CA MET A 114 -4.59 16.81 -3.30
C MET A 114 -6.02 16.30 -3.53
N ASN A 115 -7.04 17.05 -3.08
CA ASN A 115 -8.44 16.60 -3.15
C ASN A 115 -8.99 16.53 -4.58
N PHE A 116 -8.31 17.13 -5.56
CA PHE A 116 -8.71 17.10 -6.98
C PHE A 116 -7.58 16.64 -7.91
N ALA A 117 -6.46 16.20 -7.34
CA ALA A 117 -5.32 15.76 -8.14
C ALA A 117 -5.69 14.52 -8.98
N PRO A 118 -5.19 14.43 -10.24
CA PRO A 118 -5.34 13.23 -11.06
C PRO A 118 -4.79 12.01 -10.34
N LEU A 119 -3.59 12.13 -9.78
CA LEU A 119 -2.99 11.14 -8.90
C LEU A 119 -2.49 11.83 -7.62
N LEU A 120 -2.52 11.13 -6.51
CA LEU A 120 -1.90 11.53 -5.25
C LEU A 120 -1.07 10.40 -4.66
N ALA A 121 0.00 10.74 -3.95
CA ALA A 121 0.84 9.80 -3.20
C ALA A 121 1.42 10.45 -1.93
N GLN A 122 2.07 9.66 -1.08
CA GLN A 122 2.74 10.20 0.11
C GLN A 122 3.95 11.06 -0.26
N ASN A 123 4.91 10.50 -0.98
CA ASN A 123 6.14 11.20 -1.40
C ASN A 123 6.77 10.51 -2.62
N PRO A 124 7.54 11.23 -3.44
CA PRO A 124 8.40 10.61 -4.43
C PRO A 124 9.62 9.96 -3.76
N GLU A 125 10.16 8.94 -4.41
CA GLU A 125 11.39 8.25 -4.02
C GLU A 125 12.30 8.16 -5.24
N PHE A 126 13.35 8.97 -5.25
CA PHE A 126 14.32 9.05 -6.33
C PHE A 126 15.52 8.18 -6.01
N PHE A 127 15.97 7.38 -6.97
CA PHE A 127 17.11 6.50 -6.75
C PHE A 127 17.90 6.20 -8.00
N THR A 128 19.12 5.71 -7.79
CA THR A 128 19.98 5.17 -8.85
C THR A 128 20.07 3.65 -8.70
N VAL A 129 20.14 2.96 -9.83
CA VAL A 129 20.22 1.49 -9.91
C VAL A 129 21.40 0.98 -9.09
N GLY A 130 21.22 -0.11 -8.35
CA GLY A 130 22.25 -0.68 -7.49
C GLY A 130 22.48 0.06 -6.17
N ASN A 131 21.85 1.22 -5.96
CA ASN A 131 21.97 2.03 -4.73
C ASN A 131 20.58 2.32 -4.11
N SER A 132 19.71 1.32 -4.06
CA SER A 132 18.36 1.47 -3.48
C SER A 132 17.79 0.15 -2.99
N TRP A 133 16.79 0.23 -2.12
CA TRP A 133 15.99 -0.93 -1.69
C TRP A 133 15.04 -1.46 -2.77
N TYR A 134 14.81 -0.72 -3.85
CA TYR A 134 13.99 -1.20 -4.98
C TYR A 134 14.72 -2.27 -5.80
N ALA A 135 16.01 -2.07 -6.08
CA ALA A 135 16.86 -3.00 -6.84
C ALA A 135 16.17 -3.62 -8.09
N PRO A 136 15.61 -2.82 -9.03
CA PRO A 136 14.88 -3.33 -10.20
C PRO A 136 15.72 -4.29 -11.08
N GLU A 137 17.04 -4.15 -11.07
CA GLU A 137 17.97 -5.05 -11.75
C GLU A 137 17.89 -6.51 -11.26
N SER A 138 17.52 -6.72 -10.00
CA SER A 138 17.32 -8.07 -9.43
C SER A 138 16.08 -8.73 -10.03
N MET A 139 15.01 -7.94 -10.18
CA MET A 139 13.76 -8.35 -10.85
C MET A 139 14.03 -8.69 -12.33
N GLU A 140 14.73 -7.80 -13.03
CA GLU A 140 15.11 -7.98 -14.44
C GLU A 140 15.98 -9.21 -14.66
N SER A 141 16.97 -9.43 -13.80
CA SER A 141 17.83 -10.62 -13.84
C SER A 141 17.04 -11.91 -13.63
N ALA A 142 16.11 -11.94 -12.67
CA ALA A 142 15.26 -13.10 -12.45
C ALA A 142 14.34 -13.38 -13.66
N ILE A 143 13.70 -12.34 -14.20
CA ILE A 143 12.77 -12.47 -15.34
C ILE A 143 13.52 -12.85 -16.63
N SER A 144 14.68 -12.27 -16.90
CA SER A 144 15.47 -12.57 -18.10
C SER A 144 15.99 -14.01 -18.12
N ARG A 145 16.43 -14.56 -16.97
CA ARG A 145 16.93 -15.95 -16.86
C ARG A 145 15.92 -17.01 -17.28
N ILE A 146 14.64 -16.69 -17.17
CA ILE A 146 13.51 -17.57 -17.48
C ILE A 146 12.77 -17.13 -18.74
N ASN A 147 13.34 -16.18 -19.49
CA ASN A 147 12.76 -15.59 -20.70
C ASN A 147 11.32 -15.09 -20.48
N GLY A 148 11.09 -14.48 -19.32
CA GLY A 148 9.78 -13.95 -18.92
C GLY A 148 9.48 -12.59 -19.54
N TRP A 149 8.39 -12.00 -19.08
CA TRP A 149 7.84 -10.76 -19.60
C TRP A 149 8.01 -9.61 -18.60
N LEU A 150 8.51 -8.47 -19.10
CA LEU A 150 8.52 -7.18 -18.41
C LEU A 150 7.56 -6.20 -19.11
N PRO A 151 6.87 -5.33 -18.37
CA PRO A 151 6.10 -4.23 -18.94
C PRO A 151 6.94 -3.29 -19.83
N GLU A 152 6.33 -2.73 -20.87
CA GLU A 152 7.01 -1.80 -21.79
C GLU A 152 7.44 -0.53 -21.07
N GLU A 153 6.59 -0.01 -20.18
CA GLU A 153 6.83 1.17 -19.36
C GLU A 153 8.06 1.00 -18.48
N TRP A 154 8.22 -0.21 -17.93
CA TRP A 154 9.40 -0.58 -17.17
C TRP A 154 10.63 -0.56 -18.08
N ILE A 155 10.62 -1.33 -19.17
CA ILE A 155 11.75 -1.41 -20.11
C ILE A 155 12.15 -0.01 -20.62
N TRP A 156 11.18 0.80 -20.99
CA TRP A 156 11.39 2.16 -21.46
C TRP A 156 12.04 3.03 -20.38
N GLN A 157 11.52 3.01 -19.14
CA GLN A 157 12.05 3.80 -18.04
C GLN A 157 13.50 3.41 -17.72
N ARG A 158 13.81 2.11 -17.77
CA ARG A 158 15.17 1.58 -17.58
C ARG A 158 16.15 2.06 -18.64
N ASN A 159 15.70 2.23 -19.88
CA ASN A 159 16.53 2.70 -21.00
C ASN A 159 16.60 4.22 -21.10
N PHE A 160 15.56 4.93 -20.65
CA PHE A 160 15.42 6.38 -20.86
C PHE A 160 16.23 7.22 -19.87
N SER A 161 16.27 6.82 -18.60
CA SER A 161 16.90 7.62 -17.54
C SER A 161 17.73 6.76 -16.60
N PHE A 162 18.87 7.28 -16.17
CA PHE A 162 19.64 6.68 -15.07
C PHE A 162 18.94 6.90 -13.72
N LEU A 163 18.41 8.10 -13.51
CA LEU A 163 17.63 8.44 -12.32
C LEU A 163 16.23 7.81 -12.41
N GLN A 164 15.93 6.95 -11.45
CA GLN A 164 14.65 6.26 -11.31
C GLN A 164 13.73 7.02 -10.36
N THR A 165 12.43 6.78 -10.48
CA THR A 165 11.41 7.36 -9.60
C THR A 165 10.38 6.30 -9.24
N ALA A 166 10.12 6.16 -7.95
CA ALA A 166 8.98 5.45 -7.38
C ALA A 166 8.17 6.42 -6.52
N TYR A 167 6.99 5.99 -6.07
CA TYR A 167 6.13 6.80 -5.22
C TYR A 167 5.65 6.00 -4.02
N ASN A 168 5.93 6.51 -2.82
CA ASN A 168 5.48 5.89 -1.60
C ASN A 168 3.95 5.91 -1.53
N CYS A 169 3.36 4.72 -1.48
CA CYS A 169 1.90 4.52 -1.56
C CYS A 169 1.24 4.37 -0.19
N GLY A 170 1.86 4.84 0.91
CA GLY A 170 1.18 4.88 2.22
C GLY A 170 -0.17 5.60 2.16
N ILE A 171 -0.27 6.59 1.27
CA ILE A 171 -1.53 7.01 0.65
C ILE A 171 -1.36 6.96 -0.86
N PHE A 172 -2.40 6.54 -1.59
CA PHE A 172 -2.40 6.55 -3.06
C PHE A 172 -3.82 6.66 -3.61
N GLY A 173 -4.01 7.34 -4.74
CA GLY A 173 -5.32 7.41 -5.39
C GLY A 173 -5.43 8.63 -6.28
N GLY A 174 -6.63 9.19 -6.41
CA GLY A 174 -6.88 10.42 -7.17
C GLY A 174 -8.09 10.34 -8.09
N HIS A 175 -8.18 11.30 -9.01
CA HIS A 175 -9.31 11.46 -9.95
C HIS A 175 -9.13 10.73 -11.27
N ALA A 176 -7.90 10.44 -11.67
CA ALA A 176 -7.60 9.71 -12.90
C ALA A 176 -7.76 8.20 -12.70
N VAL A 177 -8.97 7.78 -12.32
CA VAL A 177 -9.30 6.38 -12.00
C VAL A 177 -8.94 5.44 -13.15
N ASP A 178 -9.16 5.85 -14.40
CA ASP A 178 -8.81 5.02 -15.56
C ASP A 178 -7.29 4.78 -15.69
N PHE A 179 -6.46 5.79 -15.36
CA PHE A 179 -5.01 5.60 -15.30
C PHE A 179 -4.60 4.71 -14.14
N ILE A 180 -5.22 4.89 -12.96
CA ILE A 180 -4.95 4.04 -11.79
C ILE A 180 -5.27 2.58 -12.11
N ARG A 181 -6.42 2.32 -12.75
CA ARG A 181 -6.81 0.98 -13.19
C ARG A 181 -5.87 0.43 -14.25
N TYR A 182 -5.42 1.26 -15.19
CA TYR A 182 -4.43 0.87 -16.19
C TYR A 182 -3.15 0.33 -15.53
N TYR A 183 -2.54 1.14 -14.66
CA TYR A 183 -1.33 0.78 -13.93
C TYR A 183 -1.55 -0.47 -13.06
N ALA A 184 -2.67 -0.52 -12.34
CA ALA A 184 -2.99 -1.63 -11.45
C ALA A 184 -3.17 -2.95 -12.23
N ASN A 185 -3.88 -2.93 -13.36
CA ASN A 185 -4.02 -4.10 -14.22
C ASN A 185 -2.68 -4.55 -14.83
N LEU A 186 -1.82 -3.60 -15.17
CA LEU A 186 -0.46 -3.90 -15.63
C LEU A 186 0.37 -4.58 -14.53
N ALA A 187 0.26 -4.11 -13.28
CA ALA A 187 0.91 -4.72 -12.12
C ALA A 187 0.40 -6.14 -11.86
N ILE A 188 -0.92 -6.35 -11.87
CA ILE A 188 -1.53 -7.68 -11.71
C ILE A 188 -1.05 -8.62 -12.83
N ARG A 189 -1.10 -8.16 -14.09
CA ARG A 189 -0.59 -8.93 -15.22
C ARG A 189 0.90 -9.26 -15.06
N PHE A 190 1.70 -8.35 -14.53
CA PHE A 190 3.13 -8.59 -14.31
C PHE A 190 3.38 -9.68 -13.26
N ILE A 191 2.64 -9.65 -12.15
CA ILE A 191 2.68 -10.63 -11.07
C ILE A 191 2.21 -12.01 -11.55
N GLU A 192 1.09 -12.06 -12.27
CA GLU A 192 0.37 -13.30 -12.60
C GLU A 192 0.78 -13.91 -13.94
N ASN A 193 1.62 -13.23 -14.74
CA ASN A 193 2.05 -13.77 -16.03
C ASN A 193 2.65 -15.17 -15.83
N SER A 194 2.15 -16.15 -16.57
CA SER A 194 2.61 -17.54 -16.49
C SER A 194 4.10 -17.67 -16.83
N SER A 195 4.60 -16.81 -17.73
CA SER A 195 6.02 -16.76 -18.07
C SER A 195 6.89 -16.28 -16.92
N ASN A 196 6.33 -15.63 -15.88
CA ASN A 196 7.09 -15.02 -14.79
C ASN A 196 7.10 -15.87 -13.51
N GLN A 197 6.25 -16.91 -13.42
CA GLN A 197 6.06 -17.64 -12.16
C GLN A 197 7.34 -18.28 -11.62
N LEU A 198 8.22 -18.76 -12.50
CA LEU A 198 9.52 -19.31 -12.10
C LEU A 198 10.47 -18.23 -11.57
N ALA A 199 10.35 -16.97 -12.03
CA ALA A 199 11.16 -15.86 -11.53
C ALA A 199 10.94 -15.66 -10.02
N TRP A 200 9.71 -15.87 -9.54
CA TRP A 200 9.35 -15.69 -8.13
C TRP A 200 10.04 -16.65 -7.18
N LEU A 201 10.45 -17.81 -7.69
CA LEU A 201 11.18 -18.86 -6.94
C LEU A 201 12.68 -18.61 -6.91
N ILE A 202 13.25 -17.99 -7.96
CA ILE A 202 14.70 -17.72 -8.06
C ILE A 202 15.09 -16.31 -7.64
N LEU A 203 14.12 -15.40 -7.50
CA LEU A 203 14.36 -14.06 -7.00
C LEU A 203 14.96 -14.14 -5.59
N HIS A 204 15.98 -13.34 -5.34
CA HIS A 204 16.64 -13.31 -4.04
C HIS A 204 15.60 -13.05 -2.93
N PRO A 205 15.65 -13.75 -1.78
CA PRO A 205 14.67 -13.56 -0.71
C PRO A 205 14.57 -12.11 -0.21
N ASP A 206 15.68 -11.38 -0.23
CA ASP A 206 15.75 -9.98 0.20
C ASP A 206 15.28 -8.97 -0.87
N THR A 207 14.91 -9.42 -2.08
CA THR A 207 14.35 -8.51 -3.09
C THR A 207 12.89 -8.19 -2.76
N GLU A 208 12.64 -6.92 -2.42
CA GLU A 208 11.31 -6.39 -2.13
C GLU A 208 10.47 -6.23 -3.40
N ARG A 209 9.96 -7.35 -3.93
CA ARG A 209 9.14 -7.38 -5.16
C ARG A 209 7.86 -6.53 -5.07
N ASN A 210 7.32 -6.38 -3.87
CA ASN A 210 6.01 -5.76 -3.67
C ASN A 210 6.04 -4.26 -3.91
N ILE A 211 7.06 -3.56 -3.42
CA ILE A 211 7.26 -2.13 -3.71
C ILE A 211 7.64 -1.90 -5.18
N LEU A 212 8.22 -2.89 -5.85
CA LEU A 212 8.48 -2.81 -7.29
C LEU A 212 7.16 -2.82 -8.09
N PHE A 213 6.21 -3.67 -7.72
CA PHE A 213 4.88 -3.72 -8.35
C PHE A 213 4.02 -2.51 -7.96
N GLU A 214 4.02 -2.13 -6.68
CA GLU A 214 3.16 -1.09 -6.15
C GLU A 214 3.67 0.33 -6.45
N GLN A 215 4.96 0.60 -6.25
CA GLN A 215 5.49 1.96 -6.18
C GLN A 215 6.37 2.29 -7.38
N TYR A 216 7.28 1.39 -7.77
CA TYR A 216 8.18 1.64 -8.89
C TYR A 216 7.49 1.54 -10.26
N LEU A 217 6.67 0.50 -10.47
CA LEU A 217 5.93 0.36 -11.72
C LEU A 217 4.95 1.52 -11.96
N LEU A 218 4.36 2.08 -10.88
CA LEU A 218 3.57 3.31 -10.95
C LEU A 218 4.41 4.46 -11.52
N GLY A 219 5.62 4.67 -10.98
CA GLY A 219 6.54 5.68 -11.49
C GLY A 219 6.94 5.46 -12.96
N CYS A 220 7.19 4.21 -13.35
CA CYS A 220 7.45 3.84 -14.74
C CYS A 220 6.28 4.22 -15.66
N CYS A 221 5.04 3.91 -15.27
CA CYS A 221 3.84 4.23 -16.05
C CYS A 221 3.68 5.75 -16.22
N ILE A 222 3.82 6.52 -15.14
CA ILE A 222 3.71 7.98 -15.18
C ILE A 222 4.73 8.56 -16.15
N LYS A 223 6.01 8.19 -16.00
CA LYS A 223 7.09 8.72 -16.85
C LYS A 223 6.97 8.30 -18.30
N TYR A 224 6.61 7.04 -18.55
CA TYR A 224 6.38 6.54 -19.90
C TYR A 224 5.32 7.37 -20.60
N HIS A 225 4.13 7.49 -20.00
CA HIS A 225 3.02 8.20 -20.65
C HIS A 225 3.28 9.70 -20.82
N GLN A 226 3.98 10.35 -19.89
CA GLN A 226 4.40 11.75 -20.02
C GLN A 226 5.31 11.99 -21.23
N GLN A 227 6.11 11.00 -21.64
CA GLN A 227 6.99 11.12 -22.81
C GLN A 227 6.35 10.66 -24.13
N GLN A 228 5.18 10.00 -24.08
CA GLN A 228 4.47 9.59 -25.28
C GLN A 228 3.52 10.70 -25.78
N THR A 229 3.89 11.42 -26.83
CA THR A 229 3.11 12.56 -27.37
C THR A 229 1.67 12.23 -27.78
N LYS A 230 1.40 10.97 -28.15
CA LYS A 230 0.08 10.47 -28.53
C LYS A 230 -0.68 9.79 -27.38
N SER A 231 -0.08 9.69 -26.20
CA SER A 231 -0.71 9.06 -25.05
C SER A 231 -1.90 9.90 -24.57
N PRO A 232 -3.06 9.30 -24.26
CA PRO A 232 -4.15 10.00 -23.60
C PRO A 232 -3.79 10.47 -22.18
N TYR A 233 -2.70 9.93 -21.62
CA TYR A 233 -2.19 10.23 -20.28
C TYR A 233 -0.93 11.10 -20.31
N LYS A 234 -0.62 11.79 -21.41
CA LYS A 234 0.61 12.62 -21.53
C LYS A 234 0.70 13.74 -20.49
N ASP A 235 -0.45 14.27 -20.06
CA ASP A 235 -0.55 15.36 -19.09
C ASP A 235 -0.81 14.84 -17.66
N ILE A 236 -0.68 13.52 -17.44
CA ILE A 236 -0.86 12.93 -16.10
C ILE A 236 0.22 13.46 -15.14
N TYR A 237 -0.18 13.80 -13.92
CA TYR A 237 0.73 14.20 -12.87
C TYR A 237 0.27 13.64 -11.53
N ILE A 238 1.18 13.68 -10.56
CA ILE A 238 0.97 13.16 -9.21
C ILE A 238 1.35 14.21 -8.18
N GLU A 239 0.39 14.55 -7.32
CA GLU A 239 0.62 15.41 -6.16
C GLU A 239 1.10 14.58 -4.98
N CYS A 240 2.14 15.05 -4.30
CA CYS A 240 2.73 14.34 -3.17
C CYS A 240 2.55 15.13 -1.88
N LEU A 241 2.17 14.45 -0.80
CA LEU A 241 1.99 15.09 0.51
C LEU A 241 3.31 15.65 1.07
N PHE A 242 4.42 14.99 0.77
CA PHE A 242 5.77 15.41 1.11
C PHE A 242 6.65 15.44 -0.14
N SER A 243 7.66 16.31 -0.13
CA SER A 243 8.57 16.46 -1.28
C SER A 243 9.58 15.31 -1.41
N SER A 244 9.80 14.53 -0.34
CA SER A 244 10.70 13.38 -0.30
C SER A 244 10.41 12.50 0.92
N LEU A 245 11.06 11.35 1.02
CA LEU A 245 10.98 10.49 2.21
C LEU A 245 11.55 11.19 3.45
N ASP A 246 12.71 11.85 3.34
CA ASP A 246 13.32 12.62 4.44
C ASP A 246 12.37 13.71 4.95
N ASP A 247 11.64 14.35 4.03
CA ASP A 247 10.64 15.37 4.36
C ASP A 247 9.50 14.83 5.22
N ALA A 248 9.07 13.59 4.93
CA ALA A 248 8.03 12.89 5.69
C ALA A 248 8.47 12.54 7.12
N PHE A 249 9.78 12.41 7.37
CA PHE A 249 10.34 12.12 8.69
C PHE A 249 10.61 13.37 9.55
N ILE A 250 10.46 14.58 9.01
CA ILE A 250 10.60 15.82 9.80
C ILE A 250 9.36 16.00 10.69
N PRO A 251 9.48 15.94 12.03
CA PRO A 251 8.34 15.94 12.94
C PRO A 251 7.42 17.15 12.78
N GLU A 252 7.99 18.35 12.58
CA GLU A 252 7.23 19.59 12.41
C GLU A 252 6.40 19.57 11.12
N LYS A 253 6.95 18.99 10.05
CA LYS A 253 6.24 18.88 8.76
C LYS A 253 5.12 17.85 8.85
N ALA A 254 5.41 16.66 9.40
CA ALA A 254 4.41 15.63 9.66
C ALA A 254 3.27 16.14 10.56
N ALA A 255 3.58 16.87 11.63
CA ALA A 255 2.59 17.48 12.52
C ALA A 255 1.77 18.60 11.84
N ARG A 256 2.41 19.40 10.97
CA ARG A 256 1.75 20.46 10.20
C ARG A 256 0.68 19.87 9.29
N VAL A 257 1.01 18.84 8.52
CA VAL A 257 0.05 18.15 7.64
C VAL A 257 -0.86 17.17 8.39
N GLY A 258 -0.54 16.83 9.63
CA GLY A 258 -1.32 15.91 10.46
C GLY A 258 -1.26 14.47 9.98
N PHE A 259 -0.07 13.99 9.67
CA PHE A 259 0.16 12.67 9.08
C PHE A 259 1.15 11.86 9.90
N THR A 260 0.95 10.55 9.97
CA THR A 260 1.92 9.60 10.54
C THR A 260 1.87 8.31 9.73
N HIS A 261 3.02 7.76 9.37
CA HIS A 261 3.14 6.45 8.75
C HIS A 261 4.18 5.63 9.53
N LEU A 262 3.79 4.48 10.07
CA LEU A 262 4.71 3.57 10.75
C LEU A 262 5.45 2.69 9.74
N ILE A 263 6.46 3.26 9.07
CA ILE A 263 7.23 2.59 8.00
C ILE A 263 8.25 1.59 8.56
N ALA A 264 8.39 0.44 7.90
CA ALA A 264 9.45 -0.56 8.13
C ALA A 264 9.67 -0.89 9.63
N ASP A 265 10.88 -0.67 10.14
CA ASP A 265 11.30 -1.04 11.50
C ASP A 265 10.51 -0.33 12.61
N ALA A 266 9.78 0.75 12.30
CA ALA A 266 8.88 1.40 13.25
C ALA A 266 7.85 0.43 13.82
N LYS A 267 7.41 -0.57 13.03
CA LYS A 267 6.43 -1.59 13.42
C LYS A 267 6.94 -2.59 14.46
N GLN A 268 8.27 -2.71 14.60
CA GLN A 268 8.95 -3.57 15.57
C GLN A 268 9.48 -2.78 16.78
N ASN A 269 9.40 -1.45 16.73
CA ASN A 269 9.91 -0.60 17.81
C ASN A 269 8.97 -0.63 19.02
N ARG A 270 9.45 -1.16 20.15
CA ARG A 270 8.69 -1.28 21.40
C ARG A 270 8.12 0.05 21.91
N LYS A 271 8.87 1.15 21.82
CA LYS A 271 8.40 2.46 22.28
C LYS A 271 7.25 2.98 21.41
N ILE A 272 7.34 2.78 20.09
CA ILE A 272 6.28 3.15 19.15
C ILE A 272 5.04 2.29 19.39
N ALA A 273 5.23 0.99 19.58
CA ALA A 273 4.16 0.05 19.92
C ALA A 273 3.43 0.45 21.22
N GLU A 274 4.17 0.79 22.29
CA GLU A 274 3.59 1.31 23.54
C GLU A 274 2.82 2.62 23.33
N HIS A 275 3.32 3.54 22.50
CA HIS A 275 2.61 4.76 22.16
C HIS A 275 1.31 4.49 21.39
N LEU A 276 1.34 3.59 20.41
CA LEU A 276 0.15 3.16 19.66
C LEU A 276 -0.89 2.55 20.62
N GLU A 277 -0.45 1.68 21.53
CA GLU A 277 -1.30 1.06 22.53
C GLU A 277 -1.97 2.08 23.44
N ASN A 278 -1.16 2.96 24.05
CA ASN A 278 -1.66 4.02 24.92
C ASN A 278 -2.61 4.96 24.18
N ARG A 279 -2.33 5.25 22.91
CA ARG A 279 -3.17 6.11 22.08
C ARG A 279 -4.54 5.49 21.83
N VAL A 280 -4.59 4.23 21.39
CA VAL A 280 -5.85 3.53 21.09
C VAL A 280 -6.64 3.29 22.37
N LYS A 281 -5.98 2.91 23.47
CA LYS A 281 -6.63 2.74 24.78
C LYS A 281 -7.30 4.03 25.28
N ARG A 282 -6.65 5.18 25.08
CA ARG A 282 -7.16 6.48 25.53
C ARG A 282 -8.29 6.99 24.63
N ASP A 283 -8.09 6.97 23.31
CA ASP A 283 -9.01 7.60 22.37
C ASP A 283 -10.16 6.67 21.95
N TYR A 284 -9.93 5.36 21.94
CA TYR A 284 -10.87 4.34 21.45
C TYR A 284 -10.93 3.11 22.38
N PRO A 285 -11.28 3.29 23.68
CA PRO A 285 -11.22 2.21 24.67
C PRO A 285 -12.08 0.99 24.31
N LYS A 286 -13.23 1.18 23.65
CA LYS A 286 -14.10 0.08 23.19
C LYS A 286 -13.31 -0.92 22.31
N TYR A 287 -12.67 -0.42 21.25
CA TYR A 287 -11.89 -1.24 20.33
C TYR A 287 -10.64 -1.83 21.00
N TYR A 288 -9.98 -1.06 21.88
CA TYR A 288 -8.85 -1.57 22.65
C TYR A 288 -9.22 -2.83 23.46
N TYR A 289 -10.32 -2.78 24.21
CA TYR A 289 -10.75 -3.93 25.03
C TYR A 289 -11.29 -5.09 24.20
N GLN A 290 -11.88 -4.85 23.02
CA GLN A 290 -12.23 -5.91 22.06
C GLN A 290 -10.99 -6.63 21.55
N CYS A 291 -9.94 -5.88 21.19
CA CYS A 291 -8.65 -6.44 20.77
C CYS A 291 -8.00 -7.29 21.87
N GLU A 292 -8.04 -6.84 23.12
CA GLU A 292 -7.57 -7.60 24.29
C GLU A 292 -8.38 -8.89 24.52
N PHE A 293 -9.71 -8.80 24.43
CA PHE A 293 -10.59 -9.96 24.60
C PHE A 293 -10.29 -11.04 23.56
N ARG A 294 -10.12 -10.64 22.29
CA ARG A 294 -9.75 -11.54 21.20
C ARG A 294 -8.44 -12.28 21.46
N GLN A 295 -7.39 -11.56 21.89
CA GLN A 295 -6.09 -12.18 22.19
C GLN A 295 -6.20 -13.21 23.32
N LYS A 296 -6.97 -12.92 24.37
CA LYS A 296 -7.20 -13.87 25.45
C LYS A 296 -7.88 -15.14 24.95
N LYS A 297 -8.90 -15.01 24.07
CA LYS A 297 -9.59 -16.14 23.47
C LYS A 297 -8.65 -17.03 22.65
N LEU A 298 -7.72 -16.45 21.90
CA LEU A 298 -6.73 -17.19 21.12
C LEU A 298 -5.70 -17.91 21.98
N ASN A 299 -5.32 -17.35 23.13
CA ASN A 299 -4.34 -17.98 24.05
C ASN A 299 -4.94 -19.08 24.94
N CYS A 300 -6.26 -19.26 24.95
CA CYS A 300 -6.96 -20.31 25.71
C CYS A 300 -7.28 -21.56 24.87
N ILE A 301 -6.94 -21.56 23.58
CA ILE A 301 -7.11 -22.67 22.62
C ILE A 301 -5.74 -23.29 22.37
#